data_AF-A0A443S6U0-F1
#
_entry.id   AF-A0A443S6U0-F1
#
_cell.length_a   1.000
_cell.length_b   1.000
_cell.length_c   1.000
_cell.angle_alpha   90.00
_cell.angle_beta   90.00
_cell.angle_gamma   90.00
#
_symmetry.space_group_name_H-M   'P 1'
#
loop_
_entity.id
_entity.type
_entity.pdbx_description
1 polymer ?
#
loop_
_entity_poly.entity_id
_entity_poly.type
_entity_poly.pdbx_seq_one_letter_code
_entity_poly.pdbx_strand_id
1 'polypeptide(L)' 'MHRFQASPEVKVKLGTIRGNEINVEGKVVHEFAGIPYARPPIGESRFSKPLPIVESWSSVLVAQNFSKSCVQFIK' A
#
# COMPACT_ATOMS: atom_id res chain seq x y z
N MET A 1 -10.62 -11.93 26.81
CA MET A 1 -11.44 -11.43 25.69
C MET A 1 -10.52 -10.66 24.75
N HIS A 2 -10.05 -11.27 23.67
CA HIS A 2 -9.18 -10.58 22.71
C HIS A 2 -10.10 -9.72 21.84
N ARG A 3 -9.94 -8.40 21.90
CA ARG A 3 -10.67 -7.48 21.01
C ARG A 3 -10.28 -7.85 19.57
N PHE A 4 -11.26 -8.23 18.76
CA PHE A 4 -11.13 -8.12 17.31
C PHE A 4 -11.06 -6.63 16.99
N GLN A 5 -9.86 -6.06 17.05
CA GLN A 5 -9.64 -4.67 16.68
C GLN A 5 -9.89 -4.59 15.17
N ALA A 6 -10.89 -3.84 14.74
CA ALA A 6 -11.16 -3.64 13.32
C ALA A 6 -9.94 -3.00 12.66
N SER A 7 -9.44 -3.60 11.57
CA SER A 7 -8.30 -3.04 10.83
C SER A 7 -8.62 -1.61 10.37
N PRO A 8 -7.68 -0.65 10.49
CA PRO A 8 -7.96 0.74 10.15
C PRO A 8 -8.25 0.90 8.66
N GLU A 9 -9.30 1.67 8.33
CA GLU A 9 -9.65 2.01 6.96
C GLU A 9 -9.58 3.53 6.72
N VAL A 10 -9.06 3.93 5.56
CA VAL A 10 -8.94 5.33 5.15
C VAL A 10 -9.41 5.52 3.71
N LYS A 11 -10.16 6.60 3.47
CA LYS A 11 -10.60 6.99 2.12
C LYS A 11 -9.58 7.92 1.47
N VAL A 12 -9.09 7.55 0.31
CA VAL A 12 -8.19 8.35 -0.54
C VAL A 12 -8.87 8.67 -1.88
N LYS A 13 -8.20 9.47 -2.73
CA LYS A 13 -8.74 9.91 -4.04
C LYS A 13 -9.20 8.75 -4.93
N LEU A 14 -8.47 7.63 -4.91
CA LEU A 14 -8.74 6.48 -5.78
C LEU A 14 -9.69 5.46 -5.15
N GLY A 15 -10.00 5.56 -3.85
CA GLY A 15 -10.96 4.70 -3.13
C GLY A 15 -10.53 4.41 -1.70
N THR A 16 -10.94 3.27 -1.13
CA THR A 16 -10.71 2.95 0.30
C THR A 16 -9.55 1.98 0.50
N ILE A 17 -8.73 2.21 1.52
CA ILE A 17 -7.56 1.41 1.85
C ILE A 17 -7.69 0.89 3.29
N ARG A 18 -7.40 -0.40 3.50
CA ARG A 18 -7.33 -1.04 4.82
C ARG A 18 -5.88 -1.36 5.19
N GLY A 19 -5.44 -0.91 6.36
CA GLY A 19 -4.09 -1.10 6.87
C GLY A 19 -3.99 -2.04 8.07
N ASN A 20 -2.85 -2.00 8.74
CA ASN A 20 -2.58 -2.65 10.02
C ASN A 20 -2.65 -1.63 11.16
N GLU A 21 -3.03 -2.10 12.34
CA GLU A 21 -2.73 -1.40 13.60
C GLU A 21 -1.53 -2.13 14.23
N ILE A 22 -0.42 -1.43 14.42
CA ILE A 22 0.83 -1.99 14.97
C ILE A 22 1.23 -1.24 16.24
N ASN A 23 1.98 -1.89 17.12
CA ASN A 23 2.59 -1.26 18.27
C ASN A 23 4.07 -1.00 18.00
N VAL A 24 4.50 0.25 18.09
CA VAL A 24 5.89 0.68 17.96
C VAL A 24 6.27 1.39 19.25
N GLU A 25 7.16 0.77 20.04
CA GLU A 25 7.66 1.34 21.30
C GLU A 25 6.55 1.78 22.28
N GLY A 26 5.51 0.97 22.41
CA GLY A 26 4.37 1.25 23.28
C GLY A 26 3.32 2.19 22.68
N LYS A 27 3.53 2.69 21.45
CA LYS A 27 2.59 3.55 20.74
C LYS A 27 1.86 2.77 19.65
N VAL A 28 0.54 2.95 19.59
CA VAL A 28 -0.28 2.40 18.50
C VAL A 28 -0.12 3.27 17.26
N VAL A 29 0.21 2.64 16.12
CA VAL A 29 0.41 3.28 14.82
C VAL A 29 -0.45 2.56 13.78
N HIS A 30 -1.03 3.33 12.86
CA HIS A 30 -1.70 2.77 11.69
C HIS A 30 -0.71 2.68 10.53
N GLU A 31 -0.42 1.47 10.07
CA GLU A 31 0.48 1.19 8.96
C GLU A 31 -0.33 0.85 7.70
N PHE A 32 -0.02 1.50 6.58
CA PHE A 32 -0.61 1.17 5.28
C PHE A 32 0.51 0.89 4.28
N ALA A 33 0.83 -0.38 4.08
CA ALA A 33 1.95 -0.85 3.27
C ALA A 33 1.50 -1.34 1.88
N GLY A 34 2.33 -1.07 0.86
CA GLY A 34 2.10 -1.60 -0.49
C GLY A 34 1.02 -0.90 -1.32
N ILE A 35 0.63 0.33 -0.96
CA ILE A 35 -0.32 1.13 -1.75
C ILE A 35 0.33 1.50 -3.10
N PRO A 36 -0.23 1.12 -4.25
CA PRO A 36 0.35 1.48 -5.52
C PRO A 36 -0.02 2.92 -5.90
N TYR A 37 0.97 3.65 -6.42
CA TYR A 37 0.85 5.06 -6.80
C TYR A 37 1.12 5.30 -8.30
N ALA A 38 1.72 4.32 -8.97
CA ALA A 38 2.09 4.37 -10.39
C ALA A 38 1.87 3.01 -11.05
N ARG A 39 1.73 3.00 -12.37
CA ARG A 39 1.66 1.78 -13.18
C ARG A 39 3.03 1.05 -13.17
N PRO A 40 3.06 -0.29 -13.29
CA PRO A 40 4.31 -1.05 -13.30
C PRO A 40 5.29 -0.56 -14.40
N PRO A 41 6.55 -0.21 -14.07
CA PRO A 41 7.53 0.32 -15.02
C PRO A 41 8.26 -0.81 -15.79
N ILE A 42 7.49 -1.67 -16.46
CA ILE A 42 7.97 -2.87 -17.18
C ILE A 42 7.68 -2.78 -18.67
N GLY A 43 8.32 -3.62 -19.48
CA GLY A 43 8.20 -3.60 -20.94
C GLY A 43 8.59 -2.24 -21.52
N GLU A 44 7.77 -1.71 -22.44
CA GLU A 44 7.94 -0.39 -23.06
C GLU A 44 7.94 0.77 -22.06
N SER A 45 7.41 0.58 -20.85
CA SER A 45 7.42 1.61 -19.80
C SER A 45 8.74 1.65 -19.03
N ARG A 46 9.66 0.71 -19.24
CA ARG A 46 10.98 0.73 -18.61
C ARG A 46 11.75 1.97 -19.07
N PHE A 47 12.44 2.63 -18.14
CA PHE A 47 13.21 3.87 -18.36
C PHE A 47 12.38 5.12 -18.74
N SER A 48 11.05 5.00 -18.82
CA SER A 48 10.15 6.13 -18.99
C SER A 48 9.78 6.78 -17.65
N LYS A 49 9.20 7.99 -17.70
CA LYS A 49 8.61 8.63 -16.51
C LYS A 49 7.48 7.75 -15.95
N PRO A 50 7.29 7.69 -14.62
CA PRO A 50 6.21 6.91 -14.02
C PRO A 50 4.85 7.45 -14.47
N LEU A 51 3.97 6.54 -14.88
CA LEU A 51 2.58 6.87 -15.22
C LEU A 51 1.72 6.70 -13.97
N PRO A 52 0.92 7.72 -13.57
CA PRO A 52 0.07 7.61 -12.39
C PRO A 52 -1.05 6.58 -12.59
N ILE A 53 -1.53 6.01 -11.49
CA ILE A 53 -2.79 5.25 -11.49
C ILE A 53 -3.93 6.27 -11.45
N VAL A 54 -4.88 6.13 -12.37
CA VAL A 54 -6.05 7.02 -12.48
C VAL A 54 -7.35 6.28 -12.26
N GLU A 55 -7.32 4.95 -12.36
CA GLU A 55 -8.46 4.08 -12.17
C GLU A 55 -8.76 3.92 -10.67
N SER A 56 -9.97 4.28 -10.27
CA SER A 56 -10.44 4.06 -8.90
C SER A 56 -10.76 2.60 -8.65
N TRP A 57 -10.39 2.08 -7.47
CA TRP A 57 -10.81 0.76 -7.01
C TRP A 57 -12.22 0.83 -6.43
N SER A 58 -13.09 -0.09 -6.87
CA SER A 58 -14.45 -0.27 -6.35
C SER A 58 -14.47 -0.96 -4.99
N SER A 59 -13.48 -1.83 -4.75
CA SER A 59 -13.30 -2.60 -3.52
C SER A 59 -12.27 -1.95 -2.61
N VAL A 60 -12.31 -2.29 -1.32
CA VAL A 60 -11.27 -1.88 -0.37
C VAL A 60 -9.93 -2.52 -0.74
N LEU A 61 -8.89 -1.69 -0.91
CA LEU A 61 -7.52 -2.14 -1.13
C LEU A 61 -6.90 -2.58 0.21
N VAL A 62 -6.41 -3.82 0.26
CA VAL A 62 -5.71 -4.36 1.45
C VAL A 62 -4.23 -3.96 1.39
N ALA A 63 -3.83 -2.99 2.20
CA ALA A 63 -2.49 -2.44 2.31
C ALA A 63 -1.81 -2.88 3.62
N GLN A 64 -1.72 -4.20 3.82
CA GLN A 64 -1.22 -4.81 5.06
C GLN A 64 0.19 -5.42 4.92
N ASN A 65 0.73 -5.46 3.70
CA ASN A 65 2.01 -6.10 3.40
C ASN A 65 2.86 -5.20 2.52
N PHE A 66 4.18 -5.21 2.73
CA PHE A 66 5.11 -4.52 1.86
C PHE A 66 5.06 -5.08 0.43
N SER A 67 5.09 -4.18 -0.55
CA SER A 67 5.22 -4.56 -1.95
C SER A 67 6.63 -5.07 -2.25
N LYS A 68 6.80 -5.72 -3.41
CA LYS A 68 8.11 -6.14 -3.89
C LYS A 68 9.06 -4.94 -4.00
N SER A 69 10.29 -5.10 -3.51
CA SER A 69 11.35 -4.13 -3.73
C SER A 69 11.72 -4.04 -5.21
N CYS A 70 12.20 -2.87 -5.64
CA CYS A 70 12.73 -2.70 -6.99
C CYS A 70 13.99 -3.56 -7.20
N VAL A 71 14.27 -3.89 -8.46
CA VAL A 71 15.48 -4.61 -8.87
C VAL A 71 16.71 -3.81 -8.45
N GLN A 72 17.60 -4.46 -7.71
CA GLN A 72 18.88 -3.91 -7.27
C GLN A 72 19.88 -5.07 -7.08
N PHE A 73 21.18 -4.76 -7.09
CA PHE A 73 22.19 -5.72 -6.67
C PHE A 73 22.11 -5.91 -5.16
N ILE A 74 22.03 -7.15 -4.71
CA ILE A 74 22.16 -7.49 -3.28
C ILE A 74 23.67 -7.56 -2.99
N LYS A 75 24.10 -6.93 -1.90
CA LYS A 75 25.48 -7.03 -1.41
C LYS A 75 25.72 -8.33 -0.66
#